data_AF-A0A5Q0C376-F1
#
_entry.id   AF-A0A5Q0C376-F1
#
_cell.length_a   1.000
_cell.length_b   1.000
_cell.length_c   1.000
_cell.angle_alpha   90.00
_cell.angle_beta   90.00
_cell.angle_gamma   90.00
#
_symmetry.space_group_name_H-M   'P 1'
#
loop_
_entity.id
_entity.type
_entity.pdbx_description
1 polymer ?
#
loop_
_entity_poly.entity_id
_entity_poly.type
_entity_poly.pdbx_seq_one_letter_code
_entity_poly.pdbx_strand_id
1 'polypeptide(L)'
;MPIRNPIIKSQLAAFENFFSLDSADEAENFEKYSIFCIANGRDGLGVSADDFHLEGSDFGLDGVGITVGGEVATSVEELSSLRRINDAEFYFFQSKTSEGIDYGNLSKFLDAVEDFFISDKKYEAEKLNDAKAIRSFIFENASKLTSNPKLRIYYVVTGKGEVSSHARDLVAKTRGYWKD
;
A
#
# COMPACT_ATOMS: atom_id res chain seq x y z
N MET A 1 0.64 -5.99 19.18
CA MET A 1 0.82 -5.13 20.38
C MET A 1 -0.33 -4.13 20.38
N PRO A 2 -0.99 -3.83 21.51
CA PRO A 2 -2.11 -2.91 21.49
C PRO A 2 -1.67 -1.47 21.25
N ILE A 3 -2.52 -0.67 20.60
CA ILE A 3 -2.26 0.76 20.36
C ILE A 3 -2.31 1.52 21.70
N ARG A 4 -1.20 2.18 22.04
CA ARG A 4 -1.05 2.94 23.30
C ARG A 4 -1.42 4.41 23.18
N ASN A 5 -1.27 4.99 21.99
CA ASN A 5 -1.56 6.40 21.75
C ASN A 5 -3.07 6.65 21.85
N PRO A 6 -3.56 7.44 22.83
CA PRO A 6 -4.98 7.60 23.08
C PRO A 6 -5.71 8.34 21.95
N ILE A 7 -5.01 9.21 21.22
CA ILE A 7 -5.60 9.94 20.08
C ILE A 7 -5.84 8.96 18.92
N ILE A 8 -4.82 8.17 18.56
CA ILE A 8 -4.94 7.16 17.50
C ILE A 8 -6.00 6.14 17.87
N LYS A 9 -6.03 5.69 19.13
CA LYS A 9 -7.05 4.75 19.60
C LYS A 9 -8.46 5.31 19.47
N SER A 10 -8.67 6.59 19.82
CA SER A 10 -9.96 7.25 19.67
C SER A 10 -10.37 7.40 18.19
N GLN A 11 -9.40 7.67 17.30
CA GLN A 11 -9.67 7.80 15.87
C GLN A 11 -9.98 6.45 15.23
N LEU A 12 -9.24 5.40 15.60
CA LEU A 12 -9.50 4.04 15.16
C LEU A 12 -10.89 3.57 15.62
N ALA A 13 -11.25 3.82 16.88
CA ALA A 13 -12.60 3.49 17.38
C ALA A 13 -13.71 4.22 16.61
N ALA A 14 -13.49 5.49 16.21
CA ALA A 14 -14.45 6.21 15.38
C ALA A 14 -14.56 5.59 13.98
N PHE A 15 -13.44 5.16 13.40
CA PHE A 15 -13.40 4.44 12.12
C PHE A 15 -14.12 3.09 12.20
N GLU A 16 -13.82 2.27 13.21
CA GLU A 16 -14.47 0.98 13.45
C GLU A 16 -15.99 1.14 13.56
N ASN A 17 -16.45 2.13 14.33
CA ASN A 17 -17.87 2.42 14.46
C ASN A 17 -18.51 2.86 13.13
N PHE A 18 -17.82 3.68 12.34
CA PHE A 18 -18.34 4.16 11.06
C PHE A 18 -18.49 3.02 10.04
N PHE A 19 -17.54 2.09 10.00
CA PHE A 19 -17.54 0.94 9.09
C PHE A 19 -18.16 -0.33 9.70
N SER A 20 -18.66 -0.27 10.94
CA SER A 20 -19.23 -1.41 11.67
C SER A 20 -18.28 -2.61 11.79
N LEU A 21 -17.00 -2.33 12.06
CA LEU A 21 -15.95 -3.35 12.20
C LEU A 21 -15.89 -3.93 13.62
N ASP A 22 -15.42 -5.17 13.74
CA ASP A 22 -15.17 -5.80 15.05
C ASP A 22 -13.89 -5.24 15.68
N SER A 23 -14.02 -4.57 16.82
CA SER A 23 -12.89 -4.03 17.60
C SER A 23 -11.91 -5.10 18.13
N ALA A 24 -12.27 -6.40 18.08
CA ALA A 24 -11.36 -7.48 18.44
C ALA A 24 -10.12 -7.54 17.53
N ASP A 25 -10.23 -7.07 16.28
CA ASP A 25 -9.20 -7.13 15.26
C ASP A 25 -8.40 -5.82 15.14
N GLU A 26 -7.99 -5.22 16.28
CA GLU A 26 -7.35 -3.89 16.37
C GLU A 26 -6.19 -3.69 15.38
N ALA A 27 -5.38 -4.74 15.13
CA ALA A 27 -4.26 -4.67 14.19
C ALA A 27 -4.73 -4.55 12.73
N GLU A 28 -5.66 -5.40 12.30
CA GLU A 28 -6.21 -5.37 10.94
C GLU A 28 -7.06 -4.11 10.71
N ASN A 29 -7.84 -3.69 11.70
CA ASN A 29 -8.57 -2.43 11.64
C ASN A 29 -7.62 -1.24 11.51
N PHE A 30 -6.44 -1.30 12.16
CA PHE A 30 -5.42 -0.27 12.00
C PHE A 30 -4.80 -0.26 10.60
N GLU A 31 -4.65 -1.43 9.95
CA GLU A 31 -4.24 -1.53 8.55
C GLU A 31 -5.25 -0.82 7.64
N LYS A 32 -6.53 -1.19 7.75
CA LYS A 32 -7.64 -0.59 6.98
C LYS A 32 -7.75 0.92 7.24
N TYR A 33 -7.66 1.34 8.50
CA TYR A 33 -7.67 2.75 8.89
C TYR A 33 -6.50 3.53 8.26
N SER A 34 -5.29 2.98 8.30
CA SER A 34 -4.10 3.60 7.73
C SER A 34 -4.23 3.79 6.22
N ILE A 35 -4.70 2.76 5.52
CA ILE A 35 -5.00 2.79 4.09
C ILE A 35 -6.04 3.87 3.79
N PHE A 36 -7.17 3.87 4.50
CA PHE A 36 -8.25 4.83 4.31
C PHE A 36 -7.79 6.28 4.48
N CYS A 37 -7.04 6.56 5.55
CA CYS A 37 -6.53 7.91 5.81
C CYS A 37 -5.60 8.42 4.70
N ILE A 38 -4.76 7.55 4.16
CA ILE A 38 -3.81 7.93 3.10
C ILE A 38 -4.55 8.05 1.76
N ALA A 39 -5.27 7.01 1.35
CA ALA A 39 -5.93 6.96 0.06
C ALA A 39 -6.97 8.09 -0.10
N ASN A 40 -7.78 8.35 0.93
CA ASN A 40 -8.85 9.35 0.85
C ASN A 40 -8.45 10.70 1.44
N GLY A 41 -7.82 10.70 2.60
CA GLY A 41 -7.50 11.95 3.31
C GLY A 41 -6.33 12.71 2.68
N ARG A 42 -5.31 12.00 2.20
CA ARG A 42 -4.11 12.60 1.60
C ARG A 42 -4.21 12.68 0.08
N ASP A 43 -4.50 11.55 -0.57
CA ASP A 43 -4.40 11.43 -2.03
C ASP A 43 -5.77 11.62 -2.74
N GLY A 44 -6.88 11.66 -2.00
CA GLY A 44 -8.20 12.02 -2.53
C GLY A 44 -8.83 11.01 -3.48
N LEU A 45 -8.47 9.72 -3.37
CA LEU A 45 -8.86 8.67 -4.33
C LEU A 45 -10.33 8.25 -4.24
N GLY A 46 -11.00 8.48 -3.12
CA GLY A 46 -12.42 8.15 -2.95
C GLY A 46 -12.72 6.64 -2.86
N VAL A 47 -11.76 5.85 -2.37
CA VAL A 47 -11.81 4.38 -2.29
C VAL A 47 -12.27 3.88 -0.93
N SER A 48 -12.78 2.66 -0.88
CA SER A 48 -12.93 1.92 0.37
C SER A 48 -11.54 1.49 0.89
N ALA A 49 -11.41 1.24 2.19
CA ALA A 49 -10.18 0.68 2.74
C ALA A 49 -9.90 -0.72 2.17
N ASP A 50 -10.97 -1.49 1.96
CA ASP A 50 -10.92 -2.86 1.46
C ASP A 50 -10.49 -2.92 0.00
N ASP A 51 -10.59 -1.82 -0.77
CA ASP A 51 -10.13 -1.81 -2.16
C ASP A 51 -8.62 -2.08 -2.25
N PHE A 52 -7.85 -1.55 -1.30
CA PHE A 52 -6.39 -1.70 -1.25
C PHE A 52 -5.91 -2.69 -0.18
N HIS A 53 -6.70 -2.99 0.85
CA HIS A 53 -6.30 -3.92 1.90
C HIS A 53 -6.09 -5.34 1.37
N LEU A 54 -5.07 -6.03 1.86
CA LEU A 54 -4.77 -7.43 1.56
C LEU A 54 -5.15 -8.30 2.75
N GLU A 55 -5.95 -9.33 2.49
CA GLU A 55 -6.22 -10.36 3.49
C GLU A 55 -5.04 -11.35 3.56
N GLY A 56 -4.54 -11.58 4.79
CA GLY A 56 -3.40 -12.46 5.06
C GLY A 56 -2.11 -11.71 5.35
N SER A 57 -1.21 -12.34 6.11
CA SER A 57 -0.05 -11.66 6.74
C SER A 57 1.32 -12.07 6.18
N ASP A 58 1.38 -13.03 5.26
CA ASP A 58 2.65 -13.63 4.81
C ASP A 58 3.31 -12.89 3.63
N PHE A 59 2.72 -11.79 3.17
CA PHE A 59 3.21 -11.06 2.00
C PHE A 59 4.22 -9.97 2.33
N GLY A 60 4.35 -9.58 3.60
CA GLY A 60 5.07 -8.37 3.98
C GLY A 60 4.38 -7.08 3.55
N LEU A 61 3.16 -7.17 3.01
CA LEU A 61 2.30 -6.07 2.58
C LEU A 61 0.97 -6.19 3.32
N ASP A 62 0.44 -5.06 3.77
CA ASP A 62 -0.92 -4.99 4.34
C ASP A 62 -1.90 -4.41 3.31
N GLY A 63 -1.39 -3.79 2.24
CA GLY A 63 -2.21 -3.34 1.12
C GLY A 63 -1.44 -3.02 -0.15
N VAL A 64 -2.12 -3.16 -1.29
CA VAL A 64 -1.66 -2.81 -2.63
C VAL A 64 -2.79 -2.10 -3.38
N GLY A 65 -2.46 -0.98 -4.05
CA GLY A 65 -3.40 -0.23 -4.87
C GLY A 65 -2.74 0.25 -6.15
N ILE A 66 -3.51 0.35 -7.23
CA ILE A 66 -3.03 0.86 -8.51
C ILE A 66 -4.05 1.85 -9.04
N THR A 67 -3.58 3.01 -9.49
CA THR A 67 -4.40 3.97 -10.23
C THR A 67 -3.89 4.15 -11.64
N VAL A 68 -4.79 4.37 -12.58
CA VAL A 68 -4.52 4.69 -13.98
C VAL A 68 -5.45 5.83 -14.41
N GLY A 69 -4.89 6.93 -14.90
CA GLY A 69 -5.66 8.13 -15.21
C GLY A 69 -6.31 8.78 -13.99
N GLY A 70 -5.76 8.56 -12.79
CA GLY A 70 -6.34 9.00 -11.52
C GLY A 70 -7.45 8.11 -10.94
N GLU A 71 -7.93 7.13 -11.69
CA GLU A 71 -8.96 6.18 -11.25
C GLU A 71 -8.35 4.87 -10.76
N VAL A 72 -9.01 4.17 -9.85
CA VAL A 72 -8.53 2.89 -9.32
C VAL A 72 -8.69 1.79 -10.35
N ALA A 73 -7.63 1.01 -10.53
CA ALA A 73 -7.62 -0.13 -11.41
C ALA A 73 -7.82 -1.42 -10.60
N THR A 74 -8.92 -2.13 -10.86
CA THR A 74 -9.24 -3.38 -10.14
C THR A 74 -9.01 -4.64 -11.00
N SER A 75 -8.99 -4.49 -12.32
CA SER A 75 -8.76 -5.60 -13.26
C SER A 75 -8.12 -5.12 -14.57
N VAL A 76 -7.53 -6.05 -15.34
CA VAL A 76 -7.00 -5.74 -16.68
C VAL A 76 -8.14 -5.46 -17.66
N GLU A 77 -9.28 -6.13 -17.50
CA GLU A 77 -10.47 -5.96 -18.33
C GLU A 77 -10.97 -4.51 -18.26
N GLU A 78 -11.08 -3.95 -17.06
CA GLU A 78 -11.45 -2.56 -16.83
C GLU A 78 -10.48 -1.60 -17.55
N LEU A 79 -9.17 -1.83 -17.42
CA LEU A 79 -8.14 -1.03 -18.07
C LEU A 79 -8.15 -1.14 -19.60
N SER A 80 -8.44 -2.31 -20.14
CA SER A 80 -8.51 -2.54 -21.58
C SER A 80 -9.63 -1.73 -22.25
N SER A 81 -10.67 -1.38 -21.49
CA SER A 81 -11.78 -0.53 -21.95
C SER A 81 -11.44 0.96 -21.94
N LEU A 82 -10.37 1.37 -21.24
CA LEU A 82 -9.96 2.77 -21.17
C LEU A 82 -9.43 3.25 -22.51
N ARG A 83 -9.93 4.40 -22.95
CA ARG A 83 -9.48 5.02 -24.21
C ARG A 83 -8.02 5.46 -24.19
N ARG A 84 -7.46 5.73 -22.99
CA ARG A 84 -6.09 6.19 -22.79
C ARG A 84 -5.55 5.71 -21.44
N ILE A 85 -4.29 5.29 -21.45
CA ILE A 85 -3.47 5.04 -20.27
C ILE A 85 -2.36 6.09 -20.34
N ASN A 86 -2.55 7.22 -19.67
CA ASN A 86 -1.67 8.38 -19.73
C ASN A 86 -0.78 8.53 -18.48
N ASP A 87 -1.23 8.02 -17.35
CA ASP A 87 -0.49 7.97 -16.10
C ASP A 87 -0.82 6.68 -15.34
N ALA A 88 0.07 6.28 -14.44
CA ALA A 88 -0.14 5.16 -13.55
C ALA A 88 0.57 5.43 -12.22
N GLU A 89 -0.05 5.06 -11.10
CA GLU A 89 0.56 5.14 -9.77
C GLU A 89 0.34 3.83 -9.00
N PHE A 90 1.41 3.30 -8.40
CA PHE A 90 1.39 2.13 -7.55
C PHE A 90 1.49 2.54 -6.09
N TYR A 91 0.66 1.94 -5.24
CA TYR A 91 0.54 2.21 -3.82
C TYR A 91 0.82 0.93 -3.04
N PHE A 92 1.73 0.99 -2.08
CA PHE A 92 2.01 -0.11 -1.16
C PHE A 92 1.92 0.37 0.27
N PHE A 93 1.31 -0.46 1.11
CA PHE A 93 1.04 -0.13 2.49
C PHE A 93 1.56 -1.24 3.40
N GLN A 94 2.22 -0.83 4.47
CA GLN A 94 2.39 -1.64 5.66
C GLN A 94 2.22 -0.76 6.89
N SER A 95 1.48 -1.24 7.86
CA SER A 95 1.22 -0.60 9.13
C SER A 95 1.67 -1.50 10.28
N LYS A 96 2.06 -0.88 11.39
CA LYS A 96 2.30 -1.55 12.65
C LYS A 96 1.71 -0.72 13.77
N THR A 97 1.03 -1.40 14.69
CA THR A 97 0.51 -0.76 15.91
C THR A 97 1.62 -0.37 16.90
N SER A 98 2.86 -0.78 16.65
CA SER A 98 4.04 -0.37 17.42
C SER A 98 4.38 1.11 17.22
N GLU A 99 5.02 1.71 18.23
CA GLU A 99 5.38 3.12 18.19
C GLU A 99 6.61 3.39 17.30
N GLY A 100 7.54 2.44 17.23
CA GLY A 100 8.79 2.54 16.48
C GLY A 100 8.73 1.82 15.14
N ILE A 101 9.66 2.20 14.26
CA ILE A 101 9.95 1.47 13.02
C ILE A 101 10.91 0.33 13.36
N ASP A 102 10.46 -0.90 13.16
CA ASP A 102 11.32 -2.07 13.23
C ASP A 102 12.06 -2.26 11.90
N TYR A 103 13.39 -2.40 11.97
CA TYR A 103 14.22 -2.55 10.78
C TYR A 103 13.88 -3.83 9.99
N GLY A 104 13.65 -4.95 10.68
CA GLY A 104 13.35 -6.22 10.04
C GLY A 104 12.04 -6.19 9.27
N ASN A 105 10.99 -5.62 9.88
CA ASN A 105 9.70 -5.43 9.23
C ASN A 105 9.80 -4.45 8.06
N LEU A 106 10.51 -3.33 8.21
CA LEU A 106 10.71 -2.40 7.10
C LEU A 106 11.49 -3.04 5.94
N SER A 107 12.51 -3.86 6.23
CA SER A 107 13.24 -4.61 5.19
C SER A 107 12.30 -5.55 4.44
N LYS A 108 11.55 -6.39 5.17
CA LYS A 108 10.59 -7.32 4.56
C LYS A 108 9.54 -6.61 3.70
N PHE A 109 9.08 -5.45 4.13
CA PHE A 109 8.16 -4.62 3.36
C PHE A 109 8.77 -4.19 2.02
N LEU A 110 9.98 -3.62 2.07
CA LEU A 110 10.64 -3.12 0.87
C LEU A 110 11.06 -4.25 -0.07
N ASP A 111 11.49 -5.39 0.48
CA ASP A 111 11.76 -6.62 -0.28
C ASP A 111 10.49 -7.11 -0.98
N ALA A 112 9.33 -7.08 -0.29
CA ALA A 112 8.04 -7.47 -0.89
C ALA A 112 7.60 -6.52 -2.01
N VAL A 113 7.84 -5.21 -1.87
CA VAL A 113 7.59 -4.22 -2.94
C VAL A 113 8.50 -4.49 -4.14
N GLU A 114 9.78 -4.75 -3.91
CA GLU A 114 10.73 -5.09 -4.98
C GLU A 114 10.29 -6.38 -5.71
N ASP A 115 10.02 -7.44 -4.95
CA ASP A 115 9.52 -8.73 -5.45
C ASP A 115 8.25 -8.57 -6.29
N PHE A 116 7.32 -7.69 -5.89
CA PHE A 116 6.12 -7.41 -6.66
C PHE A 116 6.45 -6.92 -8.08
N PHE A 117 7.54 -6.18 -8.29
CA PHE A 117 7.92 -5.67 -9.60
C PHE A 117 8.79 -6.62 -10.41
N ILE A 118 9.71 -7.36 -9.77
CA ILE A 118 10.71 -8.17 -10.48
C ILE A 118 10.35 -9.64 -10.63
N SER A 119 9.41 -10.14 -9.82
CA SER A 119 9.04 -11.56 -9.78
C SER A 119 7.77 -11.86 -10.56
N ASP A 120 7.71 -13.07 -11.12
CA ASP A 120 6.49 -13.67 -11.71
C ASP A 120 5.84 -14.72 -10.79
N LYS A 121 6.25 -14.78 -9.52
CA LYS A 121 5.62 -15.62 -8.50
C LYS A 121 4.11 -15.40 -8.43
N LYS A 122 3.33 -16.48 -8.37
CA LYS A 122 1.91 -16.42 -8.01
C LYS A 122 1.75 -16.40 -6.50
N TYR A 123 0.79 -15.60 -6.03
CA TYR A 123 0.41 -15.51 -4.63
C TYR A 123 -0.87 -16.32 -4.40
N GLU A 124 -1.14 -16.70 -3.16
CA GLU A 124 -2.43 -17.31 -2.80
C GLU A 124 -3.55 -16.24 -2.79
N ALA A 125 -3.20 -15.00 -2.45
CA ALA A 125 -4.13 -13.86 -2.49
C ALA A 125 -4.44 -13.46 -3.94
N GLU A 126 -5.70 -13.57 -4.33
CA GLU A 126 -6.21 -13.21 -5.67
C GLU A 126 -5.94 -11.75 -6.00
N LYS A 127 -6.30 -10.82 -5.09
CA LYS A 127 -6.07 -9.37 -5.24
C LYS A 127 -4.61 -9.02 -5.57
N LEU A 128 -3.64 -9.73 -5.00
CA LEU A 128 -2.22 -9.49 -5.31
C LEU A 128 -1.84 -10.01 -6.70
N ASN A 129 -2.44 -11.12 -7.15
CA ASN A 129 -2.28 -11.59 -8.52
C ASN A 129 -2.95 -10.64 -9.54
N ASP A 130 -4.12 -10.08 -9.22
CA ASP A 130 -4.81 -9.10 -10.07
C ASP A 130 -3.99 -7.82 -10.21
N ALA A 131 -3.47 -7.30 -9.09
CA ALA A 131 -2.54 -6.17 -9.09
C ALA A 131 -1.29 -6.46 -9.94
N LYS A 132 -0.77 -7.70 -9.94
CA LYS A 132 0.35 -8.08 -10.82
C LYS A 132 -0.02 -8.15 -12.28
N ALA A 133 -1.22 -8.62 -12.61
CA ALA A 133 -1.72 -8.62 -13.98
C ALA A 133 -1.83 -7.18 -14.51
N ILE A 134 -2.38 -6.27 -13.69
CA ILE A 134 -2.46 -4.83 -13.99
C ILE A 134 -1.06 -4.22 -14.17
N ARG A 135 -0.13 -4.51 -13.25
CA ARG A 135 1.28 -4.08 -13.37
C ARG A 135 1.88 -4.49 -14.71
N SER A 136 1.74 -5.77 -15.09
CA SER A 136 2.24 -6.28 -16.37
C SER A 136 1.60 -5.56 -17.56
N PHE A 137 0.28 -5.36 -17.53
CA PHE A 137 -0.43 -4.63 -18.58
C PHE A 137 0.05 -3.18 -18.71
N ILE A 138 0.28 -2.47 -17.59
CA ILE A 138 0.84 -1.11 -17.58
C ILE A 138 2.23 -1.10 -18.22
N PHE A 139 3.11 -2.04 -17.85
CA PHE A 139 4.48 -2.11 -18.38
C PHE A 139 4.52 -2.47 -19.86
N GLU A 140 3.69 -3.39 -20.33
CA GLU A 140 3.53 -3.70 -21.76
C GLU A 140 3.03 -2.49 -22.57
N ASN A 141 2.30 -1.59 -21.93
CA ASN A 141 1.77 -0.37 -22.52
C ASN A 141 2.54 0.89 -22.14
N ALA A 142 3.74 0.77 -21.55
CA ALA A 142 4.50 1.90 -21.01
C ALA A 142 4.79 3.01 -22.04
N SER A 143 4.91 2.65 -23.32
CA SER A 143 5.08 3.60 -24.43
C SER A 143 3.91 4.58 -24.62
N LYS A 144 2.74 4.28 -24.04
CA LYS A 144 1.54 5.14 -24.07
C LYS A 144 1.49 6.11 -22.90
N LEU A 145 2.26 5.86 -21.84
CA LEU A 145 2.32 6.72 -20.66
C LEU A 145 2.98 8.06 -20.99
N THR A 146 2.52 9.12 -20.34
CA THR A 146 3.10 10.46 -20.48
C THR A 146 4.32 10.66 -19.58
N SER A 147 4.48 9.83 -18.55
CA SER A 147 5.63 9.76 -17.67
C SER A 147 5.80 8.34 -17.13
N ASN A 148 6.96 8.02 -16.55
CA ASN A 148 7.13 6.78 -15.80
C ASN A 148 6.05 6.67 -14.70
N PRO A 149 5.56 5.45 -14.41
CA PRO A 149 4.64 5.24 -13.31
C PRO A 149 5.22 5.73 -11.98
N LYS A 150 4.38 6.30 -11.11
CA LYS A 150 4.84 6.72 -9.78
C LYS A 150 4.74 5.56 -8.80
N LEU A 151 5.71 5.47 -7.90
CA LEU A 151 5.73 4.50 -6.81
C LEU A 151 5.53 5.22 -5.47
N ARG A 152 4.48 4.83 -4.74
CA ARG A 152 4.14 5.34 -3.42
C ARG A 152 4.19 4.20 -2.42
N ILE A 153 5.04 4.38 -1.40
CA ILE A 153 5.30 3.37 -0.39
C ILE A 153 5.03 4.01 0.97
N TYR A 154 4.14 3.40 1.74
CA TYR A 154 3.68 3.90 3.02
C TYR A 154 3.94 2.87 4.13
N TYR A 155 4.87 3.21 5.02
CA TYR A 155 5.11 2.45 6.25
C TYR A 155 4.58 3.26 7.45
N VAL A 156 3.52 2.78 8.10
CA VAL A 156 2.76 3.52 9.11
C VAL A 156 2.99 2.93 10.50
N VAL A 157 3.26 3.78 11.49
CA VAL A 157 3.46 3.40 12.89
C VAL A 157 2.66 4.34 13.81
N THR A 158 2.41 3.93 15.06
CA THR A 158 1.58 4.72 16.00
C THR A 158 2.35 5.76 16.81
N GLY A 159 3.69 5.72 16.74
CA GLY A 159 4.57 6.65 17.44
C GLY A 159 5.03 7.80 16.56
N LYS A 160 6.04 8.54 17.01
CA LYS A 160 6.56 9.74 16.31
C LYS A 160 7.27 9.43 14.99
N GLY A 161 7.40 8.16 14.60
CA GLY A 161 8.09 7.76 13.38
C GLY A 161 9.56 8.17 13.38
N GLU A 162 10.21 8.19 14.55
CA GLU A 162 11.65 8.45 14.63
C GLU A 162 12.40 7.38 13.84
N VAL A 163 12.89 7.77 12.67
CA VAL A 163 13.62 6.88 11.76
C VAL A 163 15.05 6.77 12.27
N SER A 164 15.45 5.58 12.73
CA SER A 164 16.82 5.25 13.11
C SER A 164 17.77 5.44 11.91
N SER A 165 19.08 5.60 12.17
CA SER A 165 20.08 5.72 11.09
C SER A 165 20.00 4.56 10.09
N HIS A 166 19.92 3.32 10.58
CA HIS A 166 19.80 2.12 9.76
C HIS A 166 18.54 2.12 8.88
N ALA A 167 17.40 2.53 9.43
CA ALA A 167 16.16 2.64 8.64
C ALA A 167 16.26 3.76 7.57
N ARG A 168 16.98 4.86 7.85
CA ARG A 168 17.25 5.90 6.83
C ARG A 168 18.12 5.38 5.70
N ASP A 169 19.16 4.61 6.02
CA ASP A 169 20.06 4.04 5.02
C ASP A 169 19.31 3.09 4.09
N LEU A 170 18.40 2.27 4.65
CA LEU A 170 17.54 1.38 3.88
C LEU A 170 16.61 2.16 2.94
N VAL A 171 15.90 3.18 3.43
CA VAL A 171 15.04 4.04 2.61
C VAL A 171 15.84 4.76 1.52
N ALA A 172 17.05 5.23 1.83
CA ALA A 172 17.93 5.88 0.87
C ALA A 172 18.41 4.92 -0.23
N LYS A 173 18.76 3.67 0.15
CA LYS A 173 19.12 2.61 -0.79
C LYS A 173 17.96 2.30 -1.72
N THR A 174 16.75 2.09 -1.20
CA THR A 174 15.56 1.86 -2.02
C THR A 174 15.30 3.01 -2.98
N ARG A 175 15.36 4.26 -2.52
CA ARG A 175 15.24 5.44 -3.41
C ARG A 175 16.30 5.49 -4.52
N GLY A 176 17.47 4.90 -4.31
CA GLY A 176 18.51 4.81 -5.32
C GLY A 176 18.15 3.90 -6.48
N TYR A 177 17.40 2.81 -6.24
CA TYR A 177 17.00 1.87 -7.29
C TYR A 177 15.91 2.40 -8.22
N TRP A 178 15.04 3.31 -7.73
CA TRP A 178 13.86 3.79 -8.46
C TRP A 178 13.99 5.22 -9.02
N LYS A 179 15.23 5.71 -9.17
CA LYS A 179 15.50 7.11 -9.59
C LYS A 179 15.66 7.31 -11.10
N ASP A 180 15.72 6.23 -11.86
CA ASP A 180 15.84 6.21 -13.32
C ASP A 180 14.53 5.67 -13.94
#